data_AF-R2SCB8-F1
#
_entry.id   AF-R2SCB8-F1
#
_cell.length_a   1.000
_cell.length_b   1.000
_cell.length_c   1.000
_cell.angle_alpha   90.00
_cell.angle_beta   90.00
_cell.angle_gamma   90.00
#
_symmetry.space_group_name_H-M   'P 1'
#
loop_
_entity.id
_entity.type
_entity.pdbx_description
1 polymer ?
#
loop_
_entity_poly.entity_id
_entity_poly.type
_entity_poly.pdbx_seq_one_letter_code
_entity_poly.pdbx_strand_id
1 'polypeptide(L)'
;MKKAWKWLALFGLAGVLGACGNNDETKESSEKDGLTIVASFYPMYDFTKNIVGDEGNVELLVPAGTDSHDFEPSAKDIAKIQNADALVYNNENMEMWVPDVEDSLAKEDVKVIKATKDMLLMPGSEEEEHDHDHSEEGHHHELDPHVWLAPSLAVKEVEAIRDQLSESYPEHAAAFKKNAAAYIEKLKKLDSNYTNAFAEAKQKSFVTQHAAFSYLALEYGLNQVPISGVSAEEEPSPARLAELKEFVEKNGIQYIYFEENAKSSVAETLAAETNIKTEVLNPLEGLTQQQMDDGEDYISVMEQNLKALRKTTDSENPKEENLTPVKEKTVYNGYFKDSEVKERPLTDWAGDWQSVYPYLQDGTLDQVMAYKTKKDSSKTAEEYKAYYETGYQTEVKKINIKGAKMTFIFDDGTEKTAEYKAAGYKILDYKAGNRGVRFLFEAKGETDAFKYIQFSDHGINPEKSGHFHIYYGNDSQEALLEEMDHWPTYYPANLTGMEIAQEMLAH
;
A
#
# COMPACT_ATOMS: atom_id res chain seq x y z
N MET A 1 -15.59 -71.53 -34.52
CA MET A 1 -14.40 -72.37 -34.84
C MET A 1 -13.77 -71.86 -36.12
N LYS A 2 -12.47 -71.58 -36.27
CA LYS A 2 -11.30 -71.48 -35.35
C LYS A 2 -10.29 -70.53 -36.04
N LYS A 3 -9.57 -69.71 -35.25
CA LYS A 3 -8.53 -68.76 -35.67
C LYS A 3 -7.13 -69.24 -35.22
N ALA A 4 -6.13 -68.71 -35.92
CA ALA A 4 -4.68 -68.94 -35.82
C ALA A 4 -4.01 -68.39 -34.55
N TRP A 5 -2.75 -68.80 -34.28
CA TRP A 5 -1.52 -67.98 -34.27
C TRP A 5 -0.40 -68.57 -33.38
N LYS A 6 0.86 -68.48 -33.84
CA LYS A 6 2.11 -68.03 -33.17
C LYS A 6 3.31 -68.99 -33.27
N TRP A 7 4.43 -68.38 -33.68
CA TRP A 7 5.81 -68.86 -33.65
C TRP A 7 6.48 -68.48 -32.33
N LEU A 8 7.54 -69.20 -31.93
CA LEU A 8 8.48 -68.79 -30.89
C LEU A 8 9.90 -69.31 -31.21
N ALA A 9 10.89 -68.45 -30.94
CA ALA A 9 12.31 -68.57 -31.28
C ALA A 9 13.18 -69.07 -30.12
N LEU A 10 14.40 -69.49 -30.48
CA LEU A 10 15.36 -70.29 -29.72
C LEU A 10 16.39 -69.46 -28.90
N PHE A 11 16.89 -70.08 -27.82
CA PHE A 11 17.93 -69.62 -26.87
C PHE A 11 19.36 -69.98 -27.34
N GLY A 12 20.39 -69.21 -26.93
CA GLY A 12 21.79 -69.70 -26.94
C GLY A 12 22.93 -68.66 -26.84
N LEU A 13 23.51 -68.55 -25.63
CA LEU A 13 24.57 -67.68 -25.08
C LEU A 13 25.99 -67.82 -25.69
N ALA A 14 26.79 -66.72 -25.76
CA ALA A 14 28.14 -66.57 -25.16
C ALA A 14 29.00 -65.38 -25.71
N GLY A 15 29.41 -64.45 -24.82
CA GLY A 15 30.83 -64.10 -24.64
C GLY A 15 31.44 -62.76 -25.15
N VAL A 16 31.69 -61.85 -24.19
CA VAL A 16 32.99 -61.14 -23.92
C VAL A 16 33.30 -59.76 -24.57
N LEU A 17 33.47 -58.76 -23.67
CA LEU A 17 34.32 -57.54 -23.64
C LEU A 17 33.96 -56.27 -24.47
N GLY A 18 33.78 -55.15 -23.76
CA GLY A 18 33.99 -53.81 -24.32
C GLY A 18 33.34 -52.66 -23.53
N ALA A 19 34.13 -52.05 -22.63
CA ALA A 19 34.08 -50.66 -22.13
C ALA A 19 32.76 -50.08 -21.57
N CYS A 20 32.83 -49.68 -20.28
CA CYS A 20 31.87 -48.83 -19.59
C CYS A 20 31.59 -47.55 -20.38
N GLY A 21 30.34 -47.41 -20.84
CA GLY A 21 29.78 -46.12 -21.24
C GLY A 21 29.40 -45.35 -19.99
N ASN A 22 29.89 -44.11 -19.91
CA ASN A 22 29.49 -43.12 -18.93
C ASN A 22 28.01 -42.79 -19.19
N ASN A 23 27.12 -43.20 -18.29
CA ASN A 23 25.75 -42.69 -18.26
C ASN A 23 25.81 -41.28 -17.67
N ASP A 24 26.13 -40.30 -18.51
CA ASP A 24 25.64 -38.95 -18.29
C ASP A 24 24.18 -38.96 -18.75
N GLU A 25 23.26 -38.97 -17.79
CA GLU A 25 21.90 -38.47 -18.01
C GLU A 25 22.03 -36.97 -18.32
N THR A 26 22.33 -36.65 -19.57
CA THR A 26 22.05 -35.34 -20.12
C THR A 26 20.54 -35.12 -20.01
N LYS A 27 20.13 -34.30 -19.03
CA LYS A 27 18.88 -33.57 -19.09
C LYS A 27 18.82 -32.95 -20.49
N GLU A 28 17.90 -33.41 -21.33
CA GLU A 28 17.49 -32.68 -22.51
C GLU A 28 17.00 -31.31 -22.02
N SER A 29 17.83 -30.29 -22.16
CA SER A 29 17.37 -28.91 -22.15
C SER A 29 16.52 -28.77 -23.39
N SER A 30 15.19 -28.86 -23.25
CA SER A 30 14.29 -28.26 -24.22
C SER A 30 14.75 -26.83 -24.40
N GLU A 31 15.11 -26.44 -25.63
CA GLU A 31 15.24 -25.04 -26.01
C GLU A 31 13.92 -24.35 -25.60
N LYS A 32 13.91 -23.67 -24.44
CA LYS A 32 12.85 -22.75 -24.08
C LYS A 32 13.02 -21.57 -25.03
N ASP A 33 12.18 -21.51 -26.05
CA ASP A 33 12.13 -20.36 -26.98
C ASP A 33 11.48 -19.19 -26.21
N GLY A 34 12.29 -18.43 -25.46
CA GLY A 34 11.89 -17.26 -24.68
C GLY A 34 11.69 -17.49 -23.17
N LEU A 35 11.62 -16.38 -22.41
CA LEU A 35 11.36 -16.39 -20.96
C LEU A 35 9.94 -16.90 -20.66
N THR A 36 9.75 -17.54 -19.51
CA THR A 36 8.43 -17.88 -18.96
C THR A 36 8.24 -17.10 -17.66
N ILE A 37 7.29 -16.16 -17.65
CA ILE A 37 7.00 -15.31 -16.50
C ILE A 37 5.58 -15.60 -16.02
N VAL A 38 5.41 -15.87 -14.73
CA VAL A 38 4.09 -15.98 -14.11
C VAL A 38 3.77 -14.64 -13.47
N ALA A 39 2.62 -14.07 -13.82
CA ALA A 39 2.06 -12.89 -13.16
C ALA A 39 0.87 -13.30 -12.31
N SER A 40 0.72 -12.71 -11.13
CA SER A 40 -0.32 -13.05 -10.15
C SER A 40 -1.73 -12.86 -10.70
N PHE A 41 -2.22 -11.62 -10.78
CA PHE A 41 -3.57 -11.28 -11.24
C PHE A 41 -3.53 -10.31 -12.44
N TYR A 42 -4.68 -9.85 -12.91
CA TYR A 42 -4.81 -9.28 -14.25
C TYR A 42 -3.93 -8.05 -14.56
N PRO A 43 -3.83 -7.00 -13.72
CA PRO A 43 -2.97 -5.84 -13.99
C PRO A 43 -1.50 -6.24 -14.06
N MET A 44 -1.04 -7.12 -13.16
CA MET A 44 0.33 -7.64 -13.17
C MET A 44 0.63 -8.40 -14.46
N TYR A 45 -0.34 -9.16 -14.96
CA TYR A 45 -0.24 -9.84 -16.25
C TYR A 45 -0.20 -8.85 -17.42
N ASP A 46 -1.12 -7.88 -17.50
CA ASP A 46 -1.17 -6.93 -18.62
C ASP A 46 0.09 -6.06 -18.68
N PHE A 47 0.54 -5.52 -17.54
CA PHE A 47 1.76 -4.71 -17.44
C PHE A 47 2.98 -5.52 -17.86
N THR A 48 3.15 -6.72 -17.30
CA THR A 48 4.29 -7.60 -17.62
C THR A 48 4.28 -8.01 -19.08
N LYS A 49 3.13 -8.38 -19.64
CA LYS A 49 2.98 -8.75 -21.06
C LYS A 49 3.36 -7.60 -21.99
N ASN A 50 2.95 -6.36 -21.67
CA ASN A 50 3.33 -5.18 -22.44
C ASN A 50 4.82 -4.83 -22.32
N ILE A 51 5.53 -5.27 -21.28
CA ILE A 51 6.99 -5.11 -21.13
C ILE A 51 7.74 -6.22 -21.88
N VAL A 52 7.35 -7.48 -21.66
CA VAL A 52 8.03 -8.67 -22.18
C VAL A 52 7.87 -8.79 -23.70
N GLY A 53 6.67 -8.56 -24.23
CA GLY A 53 6.40 -8.66 -25.66
C GLY A 53 6.81 -10.02 -26.23
N ASP A 54 7.58 -10.02 -27.32
CA ASP A 54 8.02 -11.24 -28.01
C ASP A 54 9.23 -11.94 -27.35
N GLU A 55 9.77 -11.41 -26.24
CA GLU A 55 10.94 -11.99 -25.55
C GLU A 55 10.59 -13.20 -24.68
N GLY A 56 9.30 -13.49 -24.48
CA GLY A 56 8.84 -14.58 -23.65
C GLY A 56 7.33 -14.72 -23.56
N ASN A 57 6.89 -15.75 -22.85
CA ASN A 57 5.50 -16.00 -22.50
C ASN A 57 5.20 -15.47 -21.09
N VAL A 58 4.07 -14.77 -20.95
CA VAL A 58 3.55 -14.32 -19.66
C VAL A 58 2.27 -15.09 -19.37
N GLU A 59 2.21 -15.75 -18.23
CA GLU A 59 1.05 -16.52 -17.81
C GLU A 59 0.36 -15.88 -16.61
N LEU A 60 -0.96 -15.72 -16.69
CA LEU A 60 -1.80 -15.28 -15.58
C LEU A 60 -2.01 -16.46 -14.60
N LEU A 61 -1.81 -16.22 -13.30
CA LEU A 61 -1.98 -17.21 -12.24
C LEU A 61 -3.43 -17.28 -11.76
N VAL A 62 -3.99 -16.14 -11.36
CA VAL A 62 -5.36 -15.99 -10.87
C VAL A 62 -6.30 -15.88 -12.07
N PRO A 63 -7.14 -16.90 -12.34
CA PRO A 63 -8.05 -16.83 -13.46
C PRO A 63 -9.20 -15.87 -13.17
N ALA A 64 -9.81 -15.34 -14.23
CA ALA A 64 -10.98 -14.48 -14.12
C ALA A 64 -12.12 -15.13 -13.32
N GLY A 65 -12.83 -14.33 -12.52
CA GLY A 65 -13.92 -14.79 -11.65
C GLY A 65 -13.44 -15.54 -10.40
N THR A 66 -12.13 -15.52 -10.11
CA THR A 66 -11.59 -15.88 -8.80
C THR A 66 -11.23 -14.59 -8.08
N ASP A 67 -11.67 -14.45 -6.83
CA ASP A 67 -11.28 -13.34 -5.98
C ASP A 67 -9.77 -13.34 -5.80
N SER A 68 -9.15 -12.21 -6.12
CA SER A 68 -7.69 -12.07 -6.09
C SER A 68 -7.14 -11.79 -4.69
N HIS A 69 -7.96 -11.30 -3.76
CA HIS A 69 -7.59 -11.07 -2.37
C HIS A 69 -7.50 -12.38 -1.58
N ASP A 70 -8.45 -13.28 -1.81
CA ASP A 70 -8.54 -14.58 -1.11
C ASP A 70 -7.79 -15.71 -1.83
N PHE A 71 -7.11 -15.41 -2.94
CA PHE A 71 -6.44 -16.43 -3.72
C PHE A 71 -5.29 -17.08 -2.94
N GLU A 72 -5.42 -18.36 -2.65
CA GLU A 72 -4.32 -19.20 -2.17
C GLU A 72 -3.83 -20.14 -3.30
N PRO A 73 -2.54 -20.14 -3.64
CA PRO A 73 -2.01 -21.00 -4.69
C PRO A 73 -2.07 -22.47 -4.29
N SER A 74 -2.56 -23.32 -5.20
CA SER A 74 -2.48 -24.76 -5.02
C SER A 74 -1.04 -25.28 -5.17
N ALA A 75 -0.77 -26.52 -4.76
CA ALA A 75 0.52 -27.16 -5.02
C ALA A 75 0.90 -27.20 -6.52
N LYS A 76 -0.10 -27.22 -7.42
CA LYS A 76 0.13 -27.15 -8.87
C LYS A 76 0.55 -25.74 -9.29
N ASP A 77 -0.02 -24.72 -8.67
CA ASP A 77 0.31 -23.32 -8.95
C ASP A 77 1.72 -22.99 -8.44
N ILE A 78 2.08 -23.46 -7.24
CA ILE A 78 3.46 -23.36 -6.74
C ILE A 78 4.44 -24.07 -7.67
N ALA A 79 4.13 -25.30 -8.12
CA ALA A 79 4.99 -26.00 -9.07
C ALA A 79 5.09 -25.25 -10.41
N LYS A 80 4.03 -24.59 -10.86
CA LYS A 80 4.04 -23.75 -12.06
C LYS A 80 5.00 -22.57 -11.88
N ILE A 81 4.93 -21.87 -10.74
CA ILE A 81 5.82 -20.74 -10.42
C ILE A 81 7.28 -21.22 -10.33
N GLN A 82 7.54 -22.36 -9.67
CA GLN A 82 8.89 -22.94 -9.55
C GLN A 82 9.53 -23.34 -10.90
N ASN A 83 8.73 -23.59 -11.93
CA ASN A 83 9.22 -23.91 -13.27
C ASN A 83 9.35 -22.67 -14.19
N ALA A 84 8.88 -21.52 -13.73
CA ALA A 84 8.99 -20.24 -14.42
C ALA A 84 10.36 -19.61 -14.14
N ASP A 85 10.73 -18.62 -14.96
CA ASP A 85 11.96 -17.87 -14.76
C ASP A 85 11.71 -16.70 -13.78
N ALA A 86 10.51 -16.11 -13.79
CA ALA A 86 10.13 -15.08 -12.81
C ALA A 86 8.67 -15.16 -12.37
N LEU A 87 8.41 -14.66 -11.15
CA LEU A 87 7.10 -14.33 -10.60
C LEU A 87 6.98 -12.80 -10.52
N VAL A 88 5.92 -12.24 -11.09
CA VAL A 88 5.54 -10.82 -10.92
C VAL A 88 4.27 -10.75 -10.08
N TYR A 89 4.32 -10.00 -8.99
CA TYR A 89 3.19 -9.77 -8.08
C TYR A 89 3.10 -8.29 -7.71
N ASN A 90 1.94 -7.83 -7.23
CA ASN A 90 1.71 -6.42 -6.91
C ASN A 90 2.42 -6.01 -5.61
N ASN A 91 1.99 -6.61 -4.50
CA ASN A 91 2.45 -6.30 -3.15
C ASN A 91 2.04 -7.42 -2.19
N GLU A 92 2.78 -7.60 -1.10
CA GLU A 92 2.44 -8.55 -0.03
C GLU A 92 1.12 -8.23 0.69
N ASN A 93 0.62 -7.00 0.60
CA ASN A 93 -0.73 -6.59 1.03
C ASN A 93 -1.82 -6.93 0.01
N MET A 94 -1.49 -7.60 -1.11
CA MET A 94 -2.45 -8.15 -2.07
C MET A 94 -2.27 -9.65 -2.12
N GLU A 95 -1.11 -10.10 -2.59
CA GLU A 95 -0.77 -11.52 -2.64
C GLU A 95 -0.09 -11.94 -1.33
N MET A 96 -0.87 -12.02 -0.26
CA MET A 96 -0.41 -12.33 1.11
C MET A 96 0.34 -13.66 1.24
N TRP A 97 0.19 -14.57 0.28
CA TRP A 97 0.87 -15.86 0.22
C TRP A 97 2.32 -15.77 -0.29
N VAL A 98 2.72 -14.68 -0.94
CA VAL A 98 4.06 -14.55 -1.55
C VAL A 98 5.19 -14.64 -0.52
N PRO A 99 5.14 -13.95 0.65
CA PRO A 99 6.19 -14.03 1.66
C PRO A 99 6.46 -15.46 2.15
N ASP A 100 5.44 -16.32 2.21
CA ASP A 100 5.57 -17.70 2.68
C ASP A 100 6.32 -18.62 1.69
N VAL A 101 6.38 -18.24 0.41
CA VAL A 101 6.99 -19.05 -0.65
C VAL A 101 8.25 -18.44 -1.26
N GLU A 102 8.52 -17.16 -1.03
CA GLU A 102 9.64 -16.41 -1.63
C GLU A 102 11.00 -17.12 -1.42
N ASP A 103 11.30 -17.54 -0.19
CA ASP A 103 12.51 -18.28 0.16
C ASP A 103 12.65 -19.63 -0.57
N SER A 104 11.52 -20.26 -0.91
CA SER A 104 11.48 -21.50 -1.66
C SER A 104 11.72 -21.24 -3.15
N LEU A 105 11.07 -20.21 -3.69
CA LEU A 105 11.23 -19.78 -5.08
C LEU A 105 12.66 -19.36 -5.39
N ALA A 106 13.31 -18.63 -4.48
CA ALA A 106 14.71 -18.22 -4.62
C ALA A 106 15.68 -19.42 -4.71
N LYS A 107 15.36 -20.56 -4.06
CA LYS A 107 16.18 -21.78 -4.14
C LYS A 107 16.05 -22.49 -5.48
N GLU A 108 14.94 -22.28 -6.18
CA GLU A 108 14.67 -22.77 -7.55
C GLU A 108 15.11 -21.75 -8.61
N ASP A 109 15.84 -20.69 -8.22
CA ASP A 109 16.35 -19.60 -9.08
C ASP A 109 15.27 -18.74 -9.77
N VAL A 110 14.02 -18.82 -9.28
CA VAL A 110 12.93 -17.96 -9.74
C VAL A 110 13.16 -16.53 -9.26
N LYS A 111 13.09 -15.56 -10.17
CA LYS A 111 13.19 -14.13 -9.81
C LYS A 111 11.84 -13.61 -9.35
N VAL A 112 11.76 -13.13 -8.12
CA VAL A 112 10.54 -12.53 -7.55
C VAL A 112 10.57 -11.02 -7.77
N ILE A 113 9.55 -10.49 -8.45
CA ILE A 113 9.46 -9.11 -8.91
C ILE A 113 8.23 -8.47 -8.28
N LYS A 114 8.44 -7.49 -7.39
CA LYS A 114 7.38 -6.71 -6.74
C LYS A 114 7.08 -5.47 -7.56
N ALA A 115 5.86 -5.32 -8.09
CA ALA A 115 5.51 -4.17 -8.94
C ALA A 115 5.53 -2.85 -8.18
N THR A 116 5.22 -2.88 -6.88
CA THR A 116 5.24 -1.71 -5.99
C THR A 116 6.57 -1.50 -5.27
N LYS A 117 7.67 -2.08 -5.77
CA LYS A 117 8.99 -1.89 -5.18
C LYS A 117 9.32 -0.39 -5.05
N ASP A 118 9.77 0.01 -3.86
CA ASP A 118 10.09 1.39 -3.48
C ASP A 118 8.91 2.38 -3.49
N MET A 119 7.67 1.91 -3.64
CA MET A 119 6.45 2.72 -3.50
C MET A 119 5.92 2.64 -2.06
N LEU A 120 5.58 3.79 -1.47
CA LEU A 120 4.85 3.81 -0.20
C LEU A 120 3.35 3.61 -0.43
N LEU A 121 2.72 2.83 0.42
CA LEU A 121 1.28 2.57 0.37
C LEU A 121 0.52 3.39 1.42
N MET A 122 -0.72 3.74 1.11
CA MET A 122 -1.66 4.26 2.10
C MET A 122 -2.08 3.16 3.08
N PRO A 123 -2.52 3.53 4.29
CA PRO A 123 -3.26 2.61 5.15
C PRO A 123 -4.49 2.05 4.43
N GLY A 124 -4.85 0.80 4.74
CA GLY A 124 -6.14 0.25 4.35
C GLY A 124 -7.29 1.14 4.84
N SER A 125 -8.42 1.13 4.14
CA SER A 125 -9.61 1.80 4.66
C SER A 125 -10.11 1.06 5.91
N GLU A 126 -9.99 1.69 7.09
CA GLU A 126 -10.71 1.23 8.28
C GLU A 126 -12.21 1.33 7.98
N GLU A 127 -12.89 0.19 7.86
CA GLU A 127 -14.35 0.17 7.91
C GLU A 127 -14.77 0.66 9.30
N GLU A 128 -15.61 1.70 9.37
CA GLU A 128 -16.11 2.17 10.65
C GLU A 128 -16.75 1.00 11.41
N GLU A 129 -16.20 0.65 12.58
CA GLU A 129 -16.76 -0.32 13.53
C GLU A 129 -18.10 0.18 14.10
N HIS A 130 -19.12 0.19 13.26
CA HIS A 130 -20.48 0.58 13.59
C HIS A 130 -21.49 -0.39 12.97
N ASP A 131 -21.31 -1.71 13.14
CA ASP A 131 -22.39 -2.60 13.63
C ASP A 131 -21.94 -4.05 13.86
N HIS A 132 -22.58 -4.71 14.82
CA HIS A 132 -22.45 -6.14 15.07
C HIS A 132 -23.29 -6.96 14.07
N ASP A 133 -22.91 -7.00 12.80
CA ASP A 133 -23.43 -8.01 11.88
C ASP A 133 -22.31 -8.60 11.02
N HIS A 134 -22.23 -9.93 11.02
CA HIS A 134 -21.22 -10.69 10.32
C HIS A 134 -21.56 -10.72 8.81
N SER A 135 -21.03 -9.78 8.04
CA SER A 135 -20.94 -9.90 6.58
C SER A 135 -19.47 -9.83 6.16
N GLU A 136 -18.97 -10.95 5.62
CA GLU A 136 -17.58 -11.17 5.22
C GLU A 136 -17.30 -10.61 3.81
N GLU A 137 -17.33 -9.29 3.64
CA GLU A 137 -17.11 -8.64 2.33
C GLU A 137 -16.09 -7.47 2.44
N GLY A 138 -15.15 -7.57 3.38
CA GLY A 138 -14.08 -6.58 3.57
C GLY A 138 -12.73 -7.27 3.70
N HIS A 139 -11.94 -7.25 2.62
CA HIS A 139 -10.57 -7.78 2.61
C HIS A 139 -9.62 -6.79 3.29
N HIS A 140 -9.48 -6.91 4.61
CA HIS A 140 -8.72 -5.96 5.42
C HIS A 140 -7.20 -6.23 5.35
N HIS A 141 -6.49 -5.36 4.65
CA HIS A 141 -5.03 -5.32 4.62
C HIS A 141 -4.51 -4.17 5.50
N GLU A 142 -3.31 -4.31 6.07
CA GLU A 142 -2.68 -3.22 6.84
C GLU A 142 -2.49 -1.97 5.96
N LEU A 143 -2.10 -2.20 4.70
CA LEU A 143 -1.93 -1.17 3.69
C LEU A 143 -2.83 -1.43 2.48
N ASP A 144 -3.36 -0.38 1.88
CA ASP A 144 -4.19 -0.45 0.68
C ASP A 144 -3.32 -0.84 -0.54
N PRO A 145 -3.55 -2.00 -1.19
CA PRO A 145 -2.74 -2.44 -2.32
C PRO A 145 -3.12 -1.84 -3.68
N HIS A 146 -4.24 -1.11 -3.79
CA HIS A 146 -4.93 -0.81 -5.06
C HIS A 146 -4.31 0.34 -5.89
N VAL A 147 -2.98 0.43 -5.91
CA VAL A 147 -2.25 1.51 -6.58
C VAL A 147 -2.47 1.53 -8.09
N TRP A 148 -2.68 0.36 -8.71
CA TRP A 148 -2.84 0.22 -10.16
C TRP A 148 -4.07 0.95 -10.70
N LEU A 149 -5.05 1.28 -9.85
CA LEU A 149 -6.25 2.02 -10.22
C LEU A 149 -6.00 3.52 -10.38
N ALA A 150 -4.81 4.02 -10.05
CA ALA A 150 -4.35 5.33 -10.46
C ALA A 150 -3.39 5.22 -11.66
N PRO A 151 -3.76 5.72 -12.86
CA PRO A 151 -2.87 5.68 -14.03
C PRO A 151 -1.48 6.30 -13.79
N SER A 152 -1.36 7.32 -12.94
CA SER A 152 -0.07 7.90 -12.54
C SER A 152 0.83 6.91 -11.78
N LEU A 153 0.24 6.04 -10.95
CA LEU A 153 0.95 5.00 -10.18
C LEU A 153 1.15 3.72 -11.00
N ALA A 154 0.23 3.37 -11.91
CA ALA A 154 0.43 2.28 -12.86
C ALA A 154 1.68 2.50 -13.74
N VAL A 155 2.00 3.76 -14.10
CA VAL A 155 3.28 4.10 -14.74
C VAL A 155 4.47 3.67 -13.88
N LYS A 156 4.40 3.89 -12.56
CA LYS A 156 5.46 3.55 -11.61
C LYS A 156 5.62 2.04 -11.48
N GLU A 157 4.53 1.28 -11.45
CA GLU A 157 4.57 -0.18 -11.44
C GLU A 157 5.22 -0.73 -12.72
N VAL A 158 4.86 -0.21 -13.90
CA VAL A 158 5.49 -0.61 -15.17
C VAL A 158 6.99 -0.26 -15.19
N GLU A 159 7.38 0.89 -14.63
CA GLU A 159 8.80 1.26 -14.47
C GLU A 159 9.54 0.27 -13.57
N ALA A 160 8.96 -0.07 -12.41
CA ALA A 160 9.55 -0.99 -11.44
C ALA A 160 9.66 -2.43 -11.97
N ILE A 161 8.63 -2.94 -12.64
CA ILE A 161 8.65 -4.27 -13.28
C ILE A 161 9.74 -4.29 -14.37
N ARG A 162 9.78 -3.27 -15.24
CA ARG A 162 10.79 -3.13 -16.30
C ARG A 162 12.20 -3.17 -15.73
N ASP A 163 12.46 -2.40 -14.68
CA ASP A 163 13.81 -2.24 -14.13
C ASP A 163 14.29 -3.53 -13.47
N GLN A 164 13.44 -4.19 -12.68
CA GLN A 164 13.78 -5.46 -12.04
C GLN A 164 13.93 -6.62 -13.05
N LEU A 165 13.08 -6.68 -14.09
CA LEU A 165 13.24 -7.64 -15.18
C LEU A 165 14.52 -7.36 -16.00
N SER A 166 14.85 -6.10 -16.24
CA SER A 166 16.09 -5.71 -16.95
C SER A 166 17.35 -6.02 -16.15
N GLU A 167 17.28 -5.92 -14.82
CA GLU A 167 18.36 -6.31 -13.91
C GLU A 167 18.53 -7.84 -13.89
N SER A 168 17.41 -8.57 -13.85
CA SER A 168 17.39 -10.04 -13.82
C SER A 168 17.81 -10.68 -15.15
N TYR A 169 17.45 -10.06 -16.28
CA TYR A 169 17.67 -10.57 -17.63
C TYR A 169 18.29 -9.51 -18.56
N PRO A 170 19.58 -9.17 -18.37
CA PRO A 170 20.22 -8.06 -19.08
C PRO A 170 20.22 -8.18 -20.62
N GLU A 171 20.18 -9.40 -21.15
CA GLU A 171 20.11 -9.71 -22.58
C GLU A 171 18.78 -9.24 -23.22
N HIS A 172 17.69 -9.20 -22.44
CA HIS A 172 16.37 -8.76 -22.88
C HIS A 172 16.07 -7.28 -22.53
N ALA A 173 16.93 -6.65 -21.72
CA ALA A 173 16.71 -5.29 -21.17
C ALA A 173 16.45 -4.21 -22.23
N ALA A 174 17.05 -4.31 -23.43
CA ALA A 174 16.81 -3.34 -24.50
C ALA A 174 15.37 -3.43 -25.05
N ALA A 175 14.84 -4.65 -25.19
CA ALA A 175 13.46 -4.88 -25.61
C ALA A 175 12.48 -4.43 -24.52
N PHE A 176 12.72 -4.81 -23.26
CA PHE A 176 11.89 -4.38 -22.13
C PHE A 176 11.80 -2.86 -22.03
N LYS A 177 12.92 -2.14 -22.14
CA LYS A 177 12.93 -0.67 -22.10
C LYS A 177 12.13 -0.04 -23.25
N LYS A 178 12.27 -0.59 -24.46
CA LYS A 178 11.53 -0.11 -25.64
C LYS A 178 10.03 -0.35 -25.48
N ASN A 179 9.63 -1.54 -25.08
CA ASN A 179 8.23 -1.94 -24.97
C ASN A 179 7.54 -1.20 -23.81
N ALA A 180 8.18 -1.16 -22.64
CA ALA A 180 7.72 -0.39 -21.49
C ALA A 180 7.54 1.09 -21.84
N ALA A 181 8.49 1.72 -22.55
CA ALA A 181 8.35 3.11 -22.98
C ALA A 181 7.10 3.33 -23.86
N ALA A 182 6.81 2.40 -24.78
CA ALA A 182 5.62 2.49 -25.63
C ALA A 182 4.32 2.36 -24.82
N TYR A 183 4.28 1.48 -23.83
CA TYR A 183 3.11 1.30 -22.95
C TYR A 183 2.93 2.47 -21.98
N ILE A 184 4.02 2.95 -21.37
CA ILE A 184 4.03 4.14 -20.48
C ILE A 184 3.46 5.37 -21.19
N GLU A 185 3.73 5.59 -22.47
CA GLU A 185 3.14 6.72 -23.21
C GLU A 185 1.61 6.61 -23.33
N LYS A 186 1.06 5.39 -23.41
CA LYS A 186 -0.39 5.19 -23.36
C LYS A 186 -0.94 5.47 -21.95
N LEU A 187 -0.25 5.00 -20.91
CA LEU A 187 -0.64 5.25 -19.51
C LEU A 187 -0.58 6.74 -19.16
N LYS A 188 0.44 7.48 -19.58
CA LYS A 188 0.53 8.94 -19.40
C LYS A 188 -0.59 9.70 -20.11
N LYS A 189 -1.04 9.21 -21.27
CA LYS A 189 -2.20 9.76 -21.96
C LYS A 189 -3.48 9.49 -21.16
N LEU A 190 -3.63 8.29 -20.61
CA LEU A 190 -4.75 7.93 -19.74
C LEU A 190 -4.76 8.80 -18.47
N ASP A 191 -3.62 8.95 -17.80
CA ASP A 191 -3.41 9.85 -16.68
C ASP A 191 -3.83 11.28 -17.01
N SER A 192 -3.34 11.83 -18.13
CA SER A 192 -3.74 13.15 -18.62
C SER A 192 -5.25 13.28 -18.83
N ASN A 193 -5.92 12.22 -19.31
CA ASN A 193 -7.38 12.24 -19.49
C ASN A 193 -8.10 12.31 -18.14
N TYR A 194 -7.63 11.57 -17.13
CA TYR A 194 -8.15 11.60 -15.76
C TYR A 194 -7.95 12.98 -15.12
N THR A 195 -6.73 13.53 -15.16
CA THR A 195 -6.43 14.87 -14.63
C THR A 195 -7.32 15.94 -15.25
N ASN A 196 -7.45 15.94 -16.59
CA ASN A 196 -8.25 16.94 -17.29
C ASN A 196 -9.76 16.79 -17.00
N ALA A 197 -10.25 15.57 -16.85
CA ALA A 197 -11.66 15.33 -16.56
C ALA A 197 -12.04 15.81 -15.15
N PHE A 198 -11.20 15.55 -14.16
CA PHE A 198 -11.53 15.81 -12.76
C PHE A 198 -11.08 17.19 -12.25
N ALA A 199 -10.26 17.92 -13.00
CA ALA A 199 -9.93 19.31 -12.69
C ALA A 199 -11.18 20.23 -12.57
N GLU A 200 -12.23 19.93 -13.33
CA GLU A 200 -13.49 20.69 -13.36
C GLU A 200 -14.66 19.91 -12.71
N ALA A 201 -14.35 18.91 -11.87
CA ALA A 201 -15.35 18.12 -11.17
C ALA A 201 -16.23 19.03 -10.29
N LYS A 202 -17.55 18.93 -10.49
CA LYS A 202 -18.57 19.66 -9.72
C LYS A 202 -18.96 18.93 -8.43
N GLN A 203 -18.79 17.62 -8.43
CA GLN A 203 -18.83 16.76 -7.26
C GLN A 203 -17.56 15.92 -7.26
N LYS A 204 -16.90 15.84 -6.11
CA LYS A 204 -15.65 15.09 -5.91
C LYS A 204 -15.87 13.73 -5.27
N SER A 205 -16.93 13.58 -4.49
CA SER A 205 -17.24 12.35 -3.76
C SER A 205 -18.00 11.35 -4.63
N PHE A 206 -17.61 10.09 -4.64
CA PHE A 206 -18.34 9.00 -5.30
C PHE A 206 -18.52 7.82 -4.34
N VAL A 207 -19.64 7.10 -4.49
CA VAL A 207 -20.02 6.03 -3.57
C VAL A 207 -19.80 4.68 -4.23
N THR A 208 -19.00 3.81 -3.62
CA THR A 208 -18.66 2.50 -4.19
C THR A 208 -18.82 1.38 -3.17
N GLN A 209 -19.20 0.20 -3.65
CA GLN A 209 -19.30 -1.00 -2.84
C GLN A 209 -17.92 -1.63 -2.59
N HIS A 210 -17.05 -1.68 -3.59
CA HIS A 210 -15.69 -2.18 -3.45
C HIS A 210 -14.70 -1.01 -3.23
N ALA A 211 -14.05 -0.96 -2.07
CA ALA A 211 -13.21 0.15 -1.62
C ALA A 211 -11.81 0.28 -2.30
N ALA A 212 -11.69 -0.03 -3.59
CA ALA A 212 -10.41 -0.14 -4.29
C ALA A 212 -9.86 1.19 -4.88
N PHE A 213 -10.62 2.26 -4.89
CA PHE A 213 -10.33 3.47 -5.69
C PHE A 213 -9.75 4.63 -4.85
N SER A 214 -9.20 4.35 -3.66
CA SER A 214 -8.62 5.38 -2.77
C SER A 214 -7.44 6.11 -3.43
N TYR A 215 -6.54 5.40 -4.11
CA TYR A 215 -5.41 6.02 -4.83
C TYR A 215 -5.90 6.86 -6.02
N LEU A 216 -6.85 6.35 -6.80
CA LEU A 216 -7.49 7.13 -7.87
C LEU A 216 -8.07 8.43 -7.29
N ALA A 217 -8.78 8.34 -6.17
CA ALA A 217 -9.36 9.50 -5.53
C ALA A 217 -8.28 10.52 -5.11
N LEU A 218 -7.21 10.05 -4.46
CA LEU A 218 -6.10 10.89 -4.04
C LEU A 218 -5.38 11.58 -5.22
N GLU A 219 -5.04 10.82 -6.26
CA GLU A 219 -4.26 11.33 -7.40
C GLU A 219 -5.02 12.36 -8.22
N TYR A 220 -6.36 12.27 -8.27
CA TYR A 220 -7.20 13.13 -9.11
C TYR A 220 -8.12 14.06 -8.32
N GLY A 221 -7.92 14.19 -7.01
CA GLY A 221 -8.64 15.15 -6.17
C GLY A 221 -10.13 14.85 -6.01
N LEU A 222 -10.48 13.56 -6.01
CA LEU A 222 -11.80 13.02 -5.69
C LEU A 222 -11.83 12.48 -4.25
N ASN A 223 -12.97 11.95 -3.83
CA ASN A 223 -13.16 11.32 -2.53
C ASN A 223 -13.94 10.02 -2.70
N GLN A 224 -13.33 8.89 -2.32
CA GLN A 224 -14.02 7.61 -2.26
C GLN A 224 -14.89 7.55 -1.00
N VAL A 225 -16.13 7.11 -1.14
CA VAL A 225 -17.02 6.81 -0.02
C VAL A 225 -17.44 5.34 -0.13
N PRO A 226 -16.80 4.43 0.62
CA PRO A 226 -17.18 3.02 0.59
C PRO A 226 -18.55 2.81 1.26
N ILE A 227 -19.28 1.78 0.84
CA ILE A 227 -20.49 1.29 1.52
C ILE A 227 -20.40 -0.22 1.75
N SER A 228 -20.59 -0.65 2.99
CA SER A 228 -20.56 -2.09 3.33
C SER A 228 -21.94 -2.75 3.18
N GLY A 229 -21.99 -4.08 3.17
CA GLY A 229 -23.23 -4.86 3.27
C GLY A 229 -24.15 -4.77 2.03
N VAL A 230 -23.59 -4.47 0.86
CA VAL A 230 -24.27 -4.51 -0.44
C VAL A 230 -23.36 -5.29 -1.38
N SER A 231 -23.91 -6.14 -2.24
CA SER A 231 -23.16 -6.92 -3.24
C SER A 231 -23.85 -6.79 -4.60
N ALA A 232 -23.10 -6.98 -5.69
CA ALA A 232 -23.67 -7.08 -7.04
C ALA A 232 -24.56 -8.33 -7.21
N GLU A 233 -24.37 -9.34 -6.34
CA GLU A 233 -24.94 -10.67 -6.48
C GLU A 233 -26.11 -10.98 -5.55
N GLU A 234 -26.16 -10.34 -4.39
CA GLU A 234 -27.12 -10.63 -3.31
C GLU A 234 -27.98 -9.40 -2.98
N GLU A 235 -29.27 -9.64 -2.75
CA GLU A 235 -30.18 -8.57 -2.36
C GLU A 235 -29.94 -8.14 -0.90
N PRO A 236 -29.82 -6.84 -0.60
CA PRO A 236 -29.66 -6.37 0.76
C PRO A 236 -30.89 -6.67 1.63
N SER A 237 -30.67 -6.83 2.93
CA SER A 237 -31.77 -7.02 3.88
C SER A 237 -32.73 -5.80 3.90
N PRO A 238 -34.00 -5.95 4.30
CA PRO A 238 -34.92 -4.81 4.40
C PRO A 238 -34.44 -3.70 5.35
N ALA A 239 -33.71 -4.05 6.41
CA ALA A 239 -33.09 -3.08 7.31
C ALA A 239 -31.98 -2.31 6.58
N ARG A 240 -31.11 -3.02 5.85
CA ARG A 240 -30.03 -2.41 5.08
C ARG A 240 -30.54 -1.50 3.96
N LEU A 241 -31.63 -1.88 3.29
CA LEU A 241 -32.29 -1.02 2.30
C LEU A 241 -32.83 0.28 2.92
N ALA A 242 -33.37 0.22 4.14
CA ALA A 242 -33.85 1.41 4.85
C ALA A 242 -32.69 2.35 5.23
N GLU A 243 -31.59 1.80 5.76
CA GLU A 243 -30.37 2.56 6.05
C GLU A 243 -29.78 3.20 4.78
N LEU A 244 -29.67 2.42 3.71
CA LEU A 244 -29.14 2.91 2.44
C LEU A 244 -30.04 4.00 1.86
N LYS A 245 -31.36 3.88 1.98
CA LYS A 245 -32.29 4.93 1.57
C LYS A 245 -32.06 6.23 2.35
N GLU A 246 -31.95 6.15 3.68
CA GLU A 246 -31.68 7.32 4.51
C GLU A 246 -30.32 7.95 4.14
N PHE A 247 -29.30 7.13 3.91
CA PHE A 247 -27.97 7.57 3.47
C PHE A 247 -28.03 8.28 2.10
N VAL A 248 -28.70 7.70 1.11
CA VAL A 248 -28.91 8.28 -0.23
C VAL A 248 -29.63 9.63 -0.14
N GLU A 249 -30.74 9.69 0.60
CA GLU A 249 -31.54 10.92 0.74
C GLU A 249 -30.79 12.01 1.50
N LYS A 250 -30.09 11.66 2.58
CA LYS A 250 -29.30 12.60 3.41
C LYS A 250 -28.14 13.21 2.62
N ASN A 251 -27.51 12.43 1.75
CA ASN A 251 -26.30 12.81 1.05
C ASN A 251 -26.52 13.20 -0.43
N GLY A 252 -27.74 13.07 -0.96
CA GLY A 252 -28.06 13.44 -2.35
C GLY A 252 -27.38 12.56 -3.39
N ILE A 253 -27.17 11.28 -3.08
CA ILE A 253 -26.43 10.34 -3.92
C ILE A 253 -27.27 9.97 -5.15
N GLN A 254 -26.64 9.93 -6.32
CA GLN A 254 -27.31 9.55 -7.59
C GLN A 254 -26.87 8.19 -8.12
N TYR A 255 -25.62 7.81 -7.86
CA TYR A 255 -25.03 6.56 -8.33
C TYR A 255 -24.37 5.82 -7.17
N ILE A 256 -24.52 4.49 -7.17
CA ILE A 256 -23.66 3.57 -6.42
C ILE A 256 -22.89 2.74 -7.44
N TYR A 257 -21.58 2.67 -7.24
CA TYR A 257 -20.66 1.93 -8.11
C TYR A 257 -20.36 0.54 -7.56
N PHE A 258 -20.45 -0.47 -8.42
CA PHE A 258 -20.13 -1.88 -8.13
C PHE A 258 -18.97 -2.35 -8.99
N GLU A 259 -18.23 -3.37 -8.53
CA GLU A 259 -17.11 -3.96 -9.28
C GLU A 259 -17.51 -4.54 -10.65
N GLU A 260 -18.73 -5.07 -10.73
CA GLU A 260 -19.33 -5.62 -11.92
C GLU A 260 -20.81 -5.22 -12.06
N ASN A 261 -21.45 -5.66 -13.15
CA ASN A 261 -22.86 -5.38 -13.35
C ASN A 261 -23.69 -6.07 -12.26
N ALA A 262 -24.30 -5.28 -11.37
CA ALA A 262 -25.28 -5.79 -10.42
C ALA A 262 -26.36 -6.61 -11.15
N LYS A 263 -26.72 -7.77 -10.56
CA LYS A 263 -27.83 -8.59 -11.07
C LYS A 263 -29.07 -7.72 -11.22
N SER A 264 -29.86 -7.99 -12.27
CA SER A 264 -31.04 -7.17 -12.58
C SER A 264 -31.96 -6.97 -11.38
N SER A 265 -32.16 -7.99 -10.56
CA SER A 265 -33.01 -7.92 -9.37
C SER A 265 -32.45 -7.01 -8.27
N VAL A 266 -31.13 -7.00 -8.05
CA VAL A 266 -30.47 -6.12 -7.08
C VAL A 266 -30.57 -4.67 -7.54
N ALA A 267 -30.22 -4.40 -8.81
CA ALA A 267 -30.29 -3.06 -9.40
C ALA A 267 -31.74 -2.52 -9.42
N GLU A 268 -32.72 -3.36 -9.78
CA GLU A 268 -34.14 -3.01 -9.77
C GLU A 268 -34.65 -2.69 -8.36
N THR A 269 -34.26 -3.49 -7.35
CA THR A 269 -34.64 -3.27 -5.95
C THR A 269 -34.05 -1.97 -5.41
N LEU A 270 -32.75 -1.74 -5.61
CA LEU A 270 -32.08 -0.51 -5.20
C LEU A 270 -32.72 0.71 -5.87
N ALA A 271 -32.97 0.65 -7.17
CA ALA A 271 -33.61 1.73 -7.91
C ALA A 271 -35.05 1.99 -7.44
N ALA A 272 -35.84 0.95 -7.17
CA ALA A 272 -37.22 1.07 -6.73
C ALA A 272 -37.35 1.67 -5.31
N GLU A 273 -36.48 1.25 -4.38
CA GLU A 273 -36.62 1.61 -2.97
C GLU A 273 -35.88 2.90 -2.59
N THR A 274 -34.77 3.19 -3.26
CA THR A 274 -33.87 4.32 -2.94
C THR A 274 -33.78 5.39 -4.03
N ASN A 275 -34.37 5.16 -5.22
CA ASN A 275 -34.27 6.04 -6.39
C ASN A 275 -32.81 6.28 -6.85
N ILE A 276 -31.91 5.34 -6.56
CA ILE A 276 -30.52 5.35 -6.99
C ILE A 276 -30.34 4.67 -8.35
N LYS A 277 -29.28 5.01 -9.07
CA LYS A 277 -28.80 4.25 -10.22
C LYS A 277 -27.57 3.44 -9.84
N THR A 278 -27.38 2.30 -10.47
CA THR A 278 -26.14 1.50 -10.34
C THR A 278 -25.27 1.69 -11.56
N GLU A 279 -23.97 1.75 -11.36
CA GLU A 279 -22.97 1.78 -12.44
C GLU A 279 -21.80 0.87 -12.09
N VAL A 280 -21.03 0.47 -13.11
CA VAL A 280 -19.82 -0.33 -12.89
C VAL A 280 -18.63 0.61 -12.68
N LEU A 281 -17.83 0.30 -11.67
CA LEU A 281 -16.48 0.81 -11.48
C LEU A 281 -15.61 -0.41 -11.18
N ASN A 282 -14.92 -0.87 -12.21
CA ASN A 282 -14.25 -2.17 -12.21
C ASN A 282 -12.84 -2.04 -11.57
N PRO A 283 -12.50 -2.84 -10.54
CA PRO A 283 -11.22 -2.77 -9.85
C PRO A 283 -10.06 -3.37 -10.65
N LEU A 284 -10.32 -3.91 -11.85
CA LEU A 284 -9.35 -4.50 -12.77
C LEU A 284 -8.65 -5.75 -12.25
N GLU A 285 -9.18 -6.38 -11.20
CA GLU A 285 -8.58 -7.59 -10.61
C GLU A 285 -8.64 -8.81 -11.53
N GLY A 286 -9.66 -8.87 -12.39
CA GLY A 286 -9.81 -9.93 -13.37
C GLY A 286 -10.57 -9.47 -14.62
N LEU A 287 -10.17 -9.99 -15.78
CA LEU A 287 -10.94 -9.93 -17.03
C LEU A 287 -11.21 -11.33 -17.55
N THR A 288 -12.46 -11.60 -17.94
CA THR A 288 -12.81 -12.89 -18.54
C THR A 288 -12.08 -13.12 -19.85
N GLN A 289 -11.90 -14.39 -20.24
CA GLN A 289 -11.29 -14.74 -21.52
C GLN A 289 -12.03 -14.09 -22.70
N GLN A 290 -13.37 -14.01 -22.61
CA GLN A 290 -14.18 -13.36 -23.64
C GLN A 290 -13.87 -11.86 -23.75
N GLN A 291 -13.74 -11.15 -22.63
CA GLN A 291 -13.36 -9.73 -22.63
C GLN A 291 -11.97 -9.53 -23.26
N MET A 292 -10.99 -10.35 -22.88
CA MET A 292 -9.66 -10.29 -23.48
C MET A 292 -9.66 -10.62 -24.99
N ASP A 293 -10.46 -11.60 -25.41
CA ASP A 293 -10.62 -11.97 -26.83
C ASP A 293 -11.33 -10.86 -27.64
N ASP A 294 -12.24 -10.12 -27.01
CA ASP A 294 -12.91 -8.94 -27.56
C ASP A 294 -12.03 -7.69 -27.56
N GLY A 295 -10.81 -7.80 -27.00
CA GLY A 295 -9.79 -6.75 -27.00
C GLY A 295 -9.89 -5.77 -25.83
N GLU A 296 -10.62 -6.13 -24.76
CA GLU A 296 -10.55 -5.37 -23.50
C GLU A 296 -9.18 -5.56 -22.85
N ASP A 297 -8.58 -4.43 -22.47
CA ASP A 297 -7.34 -4.33 -21.73
C ASP A 297 -7.45 -3.35 -20.54
N TYR A 298 -6.40 -3.26 -19.71
CA TYR A 298 -6.30 -2.31 -18.61
C TYR A 298 -6.72 -0.88 -19.01
N ILE A 299 -6.23 -0.39 -20.15
CA ILE A 299 -6.48 0.98 -20.61
C ILE A 299 -7.97 1.16 -20.95
N SER A 300 -8.53 0.21 -21.69
CA SER A 300 -9.93 0.27 -22.12
C SER A 300 -10.89 0.26 -20.93
N VAL A 301 -10.60 -0.52 -19.89
CA VAL A 301 -11.42 -0.62 -18.67
C VAL A 301 -11.27 0.66 -17.84
N MET A 302 -10.06 1.20 -17.70
CA MET A 302 -9.88 2.51 -17.07
C MET A 302 -10.59 3.63 -17.83
N GLU A 303 -10.61 3.61 -19.18
CA GLU A 303 -11.42 4.55 -19.95
C GLU A 303 -12.93 4.39 -19.72
N GLN A 304 -13.41 3.18 -19.41
CA GLN A 304 -14.79 2.92 -19.02
C GLN A 304 -15.07 3.45 -17.60
N ASN A 305 -14.19 3.19 -16.64
CA ASN A 305 -14.25 3.71 -15.27
C ASN A 305 -14.30 5.26 -15.27
N LEU A 306 -13.47 5.91 -16.08
CA LEU A 306 -13.50 7.36 -16.26
C LEU A 306 -14.88 7.86 -16.73
N LYS A 307 -15.48 7.20 -17.72
CA LYS A 307 -16.82 7.55 -18.21
C LYS A 307 -17.89 7.33 -17.14
N ALA A 308 -17.77 6.28 -16.34
CA ALA A 308 -18.69 5.96 -15.25
C ALA A 308 -18.61 7.03 -14.13
N LEU A 309 -17.41 7.37 -13.67
CA LEU A 309 -17.18 8.39 -12.64
C LEU A 309 -17.71 9.76 -13.08
N ARG A 310 -17.53 10.14 -14.35
CA ARG A 310 -18.06 11.40 -14.88
C ARG A 310 -19.58 11.55 -14.81
N LYS A 311 -20.34 10.45 -14.72
CA LYS A 311 -21.80 10.52 -14.46
C LYS A 311 -22.10 11.18 -13.11
N THR A 312 -21.21 10.99 -12.13
CA THR A 312 -21.26 11.62 -10.82
C THR A 312 -20.53 12.96 -10.84
N THR A 313 -19.27 12.99 -11.25
CA THR A 313 -18.40 14.16 -11.06
C THR A 313 -18.76 15.37 -11.93
N ASP A 314 -19.42 15.18 -13.07
CA ASP A 314 -19.86 16.29 -13.94
C ASP A 314 -21.18 16.94 -13.45
N SER A 315 -21.81 16.35 -12.43
CA SER A 315 -23.09 16.79 -11.84
C SER A 315 -22.87 17.50 -10.50
N GLU A 316 -23.70 18.49 -10.19
CA GLU A 316 -23.68 19.15 -8.87
C GLU A 316 -24.46 18.31 -7.84
N ASN A 317 -23.90 18.17 -6.64
CA ASN A 317 -24.62 17.66 -5.47
C ASN A 317 -24.56 18.68 -4.32
N PRO A 318 -25.66 19.41 -4.07
CA PRO A 318 -25.73 20.40 -2.98
C PRO A 318 -25.53 19.83 -1.57
N LYS A 319 -25.52 18.50 -1.40
CA LYS A 319 -25.37 17.80 -0.12
C LYS A 319 -24.03 17.09 0.02
N GLU A 320 -23.08 17.30 -0.91
CA GLU A 320 -21.78 16.64 -0.90
C GLU A 320 -20.98 16.89 0.38
N GLU A 321 -21.14 18.04 1.04
CA GLU A 321 -20.47 18.33 2.31
C GLU A 321 -20.74 17.28 3.40
N ASN A 322 -21.86 16.56 3.30
CA ASN A 322 -22.20 15.46 4.22
C ASN A 322 -21.41 14.17 3.96
N LEU A 323 -20.77 14.06 2.78
CA LEU A 323 -19.94 12.92 2.36
C LEU A 323 -18.45 13.13 2.63
N THR A 324 -18.05 14.33 3.04
CA THR A 324 -16.64 14.60 3.36
C THR A 324 -16.31 13.91 4.68
N PRO A 325 -15.30 13.02 4.74
CA PRO A 325 -14.91 12.34 5.97
C PRO A 325 -14.57 13.36 7.04
N VAL A 326 -15.21 13.26 8.21
CA VAL A 326 -14.88 14.11 9.35
C VAL A 326 -13.65 13.51 10.04
N LYS A 327 -12.59 14.30 10.22
CA LYS A 327 -11.41 13.83 10.94
C LYS A 327 -11.81 13.30 12.31
N GLU A 328 -11.49 12.04 12.56
CA GLU A 328 -11.88 11.37 13.79
C GLU A 328 -11.21 12.02 15.01
N LYS A 329 -12.00 12.23 16.07
CA LYS A 329 -11.54 12.84 17.31
C LYS A 329 -10.97 11.80 18.26
N THR A 330 -9.78 11.32 17.92
CA THR A 330 -9.02 10.36 18.74
C THR A 330 -8.02 11.04 19.67
N VAL A 331 -7.55 10.30 20.68
CA VAL A 331 -6.44 10.71 21.55
C VAL A 331 -5.21 11.04 20.72
N TYR A 332 -4.87 10.16 19.76
CA TYR A 332 -3.73 10.32 18.85
C TYR A 332 -3.80 11.64 18.06
N ASN A 333 -4.99 12.01 17.59
CA ASN A 333 -5.26 13.27 16.91
C ASN A 333 -5.34 14.50 17.83
N GLY A 334 -5.14 14.32 19.14
CA GLY A 334 -5.10 15.39 20.13
C GLY A 334 -6.45 15.74 20.74
N TYR A 335 -7.43 14.84 20.69
CA TYR A 335 -8.74 15.00 21.30
C TYR A 335 -8.89 14.07 22.51
N PHE A 336 -8.73 14.65 23.69
CA PHE A 336 -8.81 13.95 24.98
C PHE A 336 -9.28 14.92 26.08
N LYS A 337 -9.57 14.41 27.28
CA LYS A 337 -9.90 15.17 28.49
C LYS A 337 -8.71 15.22 29.43
N ASP A 338 -8.63 16.26 30.26
CA ASP A 338 -7.52 16.42 31.22
C ASP A 338 -7.43 15.26 32.22
N SER A 339 -8.59 14.68 32.58
CA SER A 339 -8.68 13.52 33.48
C SER A 339 -8.09 12.23 32.90
N GLU A 340 -7.85 12.19 31.59
CA GLU A 340 -7.33 11.00 30.89
C GLU A 340 -5.81 11.02 30.78
N VAL A 341 -5.16 12.14 31.10
CA VAL A 341 -3.70 12.28 31.04
C VAL A 341 -3.06 11.75 32.32
N LYS A 342 -2.06 10.90 32.20
CA LYS A 342 -1.30 10.33 33.33
C LYS A 342 0.18 10.59 33.19
N GLU A 343 0.87 10.72 34.31
CA GLU A 343 2.34 10.76 34.32
C GLU A 343 2.93 9.48 33.72
N ARG A 344 4.05 9.64 33.01
CA ARG A 344 4.75 8.56 32.31
C ARG A 344 6.20 8.45 32.78
N PRO A 345 6.71 7.23 33.04
CA PRO A 345 8.12 7.03 33.36
C PRO A 345 9.00 7.10 32.11
N LEU A 346 10.29 7.44 32.25
CA LEU A 346 11.23 7.47 31.12
C LEU A 346 11.32 6.12 30.38
N THR A 347 11.02 5.02 31.07
CA THR A 347 11.03 3.67 30.50
C THR A 347 10.01 3.48 29.38
N ASP A 348 9.02 4.36 29.24
CA ASP A 348 8.08 4.35 28.12
C ASP A 348 8.78 4.64 26.78
N TRP A 349 9.88 5.40 26.81
CA TRP A 349 10.77 5.69 25.67
C TRP A 349 12.04 4.82 25.65
N ALA A 350 12.13 3.77 26.47
CA ALA A 350 13.32 2.92 26.48
C ALA A 350 13.52 2.19 25.14
N GLY A 351 14.72 2.33 24.56
CA GLY A 351 15.07 1.80 23.25
C GLY A 351 16.31 2.46 22.67
N ASP A 352 16.72 1.98 21.50
CA ASP A 352 17.74 2.64 20.67
C ASP A 352 17.02 3.34 19.52
N TRP A 353 17.33 4.61 19.32
CA TRP A 353 16.56 5.52 18.46
C TRP A 353 17.46 6.21 17.43
N GLN A 354 16.95 6.42 16.23
CA GLN A 354 17.64 7.12 15.14
C GLN A 354 16.86 8.34 14.67
N SER A 355 17.57 9.43 14.37
CA SER A 355 16.97 10.64 13.80
C SER A 355 16.45 10.37 12.39
N VAL A 356 15.29 10.95 12.06
CA VAL A 356 14.71 10.89 10.71
C VAL A 356 15.30 11.94 9.76
N TYR A 357 16.06 12.90 10.28
CA TYR A 357 16.57 14.03 9.51
C TYR A 357 17.41 13.61 8.28
N PRO A 358 18.31 12.61 8.35
CA PRO A 358 19.06 12.17 7.17
C PRO A 358 18.16 11.66 6.03
N TYR A 359 17.04 11.01 6.35
CA TYR A 359 16.08 10.48 5.37
C TYR A 359 15.25 11.57 4.69
N LEU A 360 15.11 12.74 5.33
CA LEU A 360 14.55 13.92 4.67
C LEU A 360 15.55 14.50 3.65
N GLN A 361 16.84 14.52 4.03
CA GLN A 361 17.90 15.13 3.23
C GLN A 361 18.24 14.32 1.99
N ASP A 362 18.27 12.98 2.08
CA ASP A 362 18.60 12.10 0.96
C ASP A 362 17.42 11.85 0.00
N GLY A 363 16.21 12.30 0.35
CA GLY A 363 15.00 12.20 -0.45
C GLY A 363 14.14 10.98 -0.15
N THR A 364 14.52 10.12 0.79
CA THR A 364 13.72 8.95 1.22
C THR A 364 12.30 9.35 1.63
N LEU A 365 12.13 10.51 2.28
CA LEU A 365 10.83 11.01 2.72
C LEU A 365 10.06 11.84 1.66
N ASP A 366 10.56 11.95 0.42
CA ASP A 366 9.91 12.81 -0.60
C ASP A 366 8.49 12.31 -0.97
N GLN A 367 8.26 11.00 -0.97
CA GLN A 367 6.93 10.42 -1.20
C GLN A 367 5.95 10.81 -0.08
N VAL A 368 6.41 10.89 1.17
CA VAL A 368 5.59 11.35 2.31
C VAL A 368 5.14 12.81 2.10
N MET A 369 6.02 13.67 1.60
CA MET A 369 5.68 15.07 1.31
C MET A 369 4.70 15.19 0.14
N ALA A 370 4.91 14.40 -0.92
CA ALA A 370 4.00 14.35 -2.06
C ALA A 370 2.59 13.89 -1.64
N TYR A 371 2.52 12.86 -0.78
CA TYR A 371 1.27 12.39 -0.20
C TYR A 371 0.56 13.49 0.62
N LYS A 372 1.29 14.20 1.49
CA LYS A 372 0.74 15.31 2.29
C LYS A 372 0.17 16.43 1.42
N THR A 373 0.80 16.76 0.30
CA THR A 373 0.26 17.74 -0.67
C THR A 373 -1.04 17.28 -1.33
N LYS A 374 -1.19 15.98 -1.62
CA LYS A 374 -2.44 15.44 -2.20
C LYS A 374 -3.58 15.43 -1.18
N LYS A 375 -3.27 15.14 0.09
CA LYS A 375 -4.24 15.15 1.19
C LYS A 375 -4.63 16.57 1.64
N ASP A 376 -3.68 17.49 1.67
CA ASP A 376 -3.89 18.91 1.95
C ASP A 376 -3.06 19.78 1.01
N SER A 377 -3.76 20.38 0.04
CA SER A 377 -3.17 21.25 -0.98
C SER A 377 -2.80 22.65 -0.45
N SER A 378 -2.84 22.90 0.86
CA SER A 378 -2.40 24.16 1.46
C SER A 378 -0.90 24.42 1.37
N LYS A 379 -0.10 23.38 1.06
CA LYS A 379 1.34 23.44 0.85
C LYS A 379 1.79 22.55 -0.31
N THR A 380 2.78 23.02 -1.08
CA THR A 380 3.50 22.17 -2.04
C THR A 380 4.40 21.17 -1.32
N ALA A 381 4.89 20.15 -2.03
CA ALA A 381 5.80 19.15 -1.46
C ALA A 381 7.10 19.81 -0.98
N GLU A 382 7.59 20.83 -1.68
CA GLU A 382 8.76 21.62 -1.27
C GLU A 382 8.49 22.46 -0.02
N GLU A 383 7.29 23.02 0.11
CA GLU A 383 6.89 23.76 1.31
C GLU A 383 6.74 22.84 2.52
N TYR A 384 6.18 21.63 2.34
CA TYR A 384 6.19 20.60 3.37
C TYR A 384 7.63 20.19 3.72
N LYS A 385 8.47 19.90 2.73
CA LYS A 385 9.87 19.54 2.95
C LYS A 385 10.62 20.62 3.74
N ALA A 386 10.45 21.90 3.39
CA ALA A 386 11.06 23.01 4.12
C ALA A 386 10.54 23.15 5.57
N TYR A 387 9.24 22.90 5.78
CA TYR A 387 8.65 22.86 7.12
C TYR A 387 9.26 21.72 7.97
N TYR A 388 9.33 20.51 7.42
CA TYR A 388 9.91 19.34 8.09
C TYR A 388 11.43 19.44 8.24
N GLU A 389 12.13 20.15 7.34
CA GLU A 389 13.56 20.44 7.45
C GLU A 389 13.84 21.20 8.75
N THR A 390 13.06 22.26 9.01
CA THR A 390 13.16 23.05 10.25
C THR A 390 12.81 22.20 11.47
N GLY A 391 11.73 21.41 11.36
CA GLY A 391 11.27 20.53 12.43
C GLY A 391 12.27 19.45 12.83
N TYR A 392 12.82 18.73 11.85
CA TYR A 392 13.65 17.55 12.09
C TYR A 392 15.13 17.86 12.30
N GLN A 393 15.60 19.05 11.92
CA GLN A 393 17.01 19.41 11.98
C GLN A 393 17.63 19.13 13.35
N THR A 394 18.70 18.33 13.35
CA THR A 394 19.46 18.02 14.56
C THR A 394 20.85 17.49 14.21
N GLU A 395 21.83 17.74 15.10
CA GLU A 395 23.15 17.10 15.09
C GLU A 395 23.19 15.81 15.94
N VAL A 396 22.11 15.52 16.67
CA VAL A 396 21.96 14.30 17.48
C VAL A 396 21.47 13.20 16.55
N LYS A 397 22.39 12.33 16.15
CA LYS A 397 22.11 11.24 15.22
C LYS A 397 21.29 10.12 15.86
N LYS A 398 21.62 9.76 17.10
CA LYS A 398 20.99 8.66 17.83
C LYS A 398 20.77 9.00 19.30
N ILE A 399 19.77 8.36 19.89
CA ILE A 399 19.49 8.43 21.32
C ILE A 399 19.31 7.01 21.85
N ASN A 400 20.06 6.65 22.88
CA ASN A 400 19.91 5.35 23.56
C ASN A 400 19.33 5.59 24.95
N ILE A 401 18.20 4.97 25.24
CA ILE A 401 17.44 5.16 26.49
C ILE A 401 17.36 3.83 27.25
N LYS A 402 18.02 3.77 28.41
CA LYS A 402 18.07 2.56 29.25
C LYS A 402 17.83 2.87 30.72
N GLY A 403 16.67 2.43 31.22
CA GLY A 403 16.25 2.74 32.60
C GLY A 403 16.09 4.25 32.77
N ALA A 404 16.88 4.84 33.67
CA ALA A 404 16.90 6.29 33.90
C ALA A 404 17.94 7.04 33.06
N LYS A 405 18.76 6.36 32.24
CA LYS A 405 19.87 6.96 31.49
C LYS A 405 19.48 7.22 30.06
N MET A 406 19.86 8.39 29.55
CA MET A 406 19.82 8.72 28.12
C MET A 406 21.22 9.06 27.65
N THR A 407 21.60 8.53 26.49
CA THR A 407 22.85 8.84 25.79
C THR A 407 22.54 9.45 24.44
N PHE A 408 23.00 10.67 24.22
CA PHE A 408 22.92 11.40 22.95
C PHE A 408 24.20 11.16 22.17
N ILE A 409 24.07 10.68 20.94
CA ILE A 409 25.19 10.38 20.05
C ILE A 409 25.11 11.35 18.88
N PHE A 410 26.12 12.20 18.74
CA PHE A 410 26.19 13.26 17.74
C PHE A 410 26.79 12.76 16.42
N ASP A 411 26.62 13.53 15.34
CA ASP A 411 27.13 13.17 14.01
C ASP A 411 28.65 13.00 13.97
N ASP A 412 29.40 13.72 14.82
CA ASP A 412 30.85 13.60 14.96
C ASP A 412 31.30 12.39 15.79
N GLY A 413 30.34 11.60 16.31
CA GLY A 413 30.57 10.45 17.18
C GLY A 413 30.76 10.81 18.66
N THR A 414 30.65 12.08 19.04
CA THR A 414 30.64 12.49 20.45
C THR A 414 29.42 11.90 21.15
N GLU A 415 29.62 11.39 22.36
CA GLU A 415 28.54 10.88 23.20
C GLU A 415 28.39 11.72 24.47
N LYS A 416 27.15 12.03 24.83
CA LYS A 416 26.81 12.73 26.07
C LYS A 416 25.72 11.98 26.81
N THR A 417 25.96 11.64 28.07
CA THR A 417 25.05 10.79 28.86
C THR A 417 24.67 11.47 30.16
N ALA A 418 23.40 11.35 30.57
CA ALA A 418 22.95 11.72 31.90
C ALA A 418 21.87 10.77 32.42
N GLU A 419 21.67 10.79 33.74
CA GLU A 419 20.48 10.22 34.37
C GLU A 419 19.40 11.26 34.49
N TYR A 420 18.16 10.90 34.17
CA TYR A 420 17.01 11.79 34.23
C TYR A 420 16.02 11.37 35.30
N LYS A 421 15.31 12.35 35.86
CA LYS A 421 14.15 12.18 36.72
C LYS A 421 12.93 12.82 36.04
N ALA A 422 11.75 12.26 36.27
CA ALA A 422 10.50 12.87 35.82
C ALA A 422 10.31 14.24 36.48
N ALA A 423 9.80 15.20 35.70
CA ALA A 423 9.50 16.56 36.11
C ALA A 423 8.02 16.93 35.81
N GLY A 424 7.16 15.92 35.62
CA GLY A 424 5.73 16.09 35.35
C GLY A 424 5.41 16.09 33.85
N TYR A 425 4.27 16.67 33.50
CA TYR A 425 3.82 16.84 32.11
C TYR A 425 3.17 18.20 31.91
N LYS A 426 3.04 18.62 30.65
CA LYS A 426 2.31 19.83 30.26
C LYS A 426 1.36 19.53 29.10
N ILE A 427 0.09 19.89 29.27
CA ILE A 427 -0.89 19.90 28.18
C ILE A 427 -0.74 21.23 27.43
N LEU A 428 -0.68 21.15 26.10
CA LEU A 428 -0.58 22.28 25.18
C LEU A 428 -1.83 22.32 24.30
N ASP A 429 -2.45 23.49 24.21
CA ASP A 429 -3.60 23.74 23.32
C ASP A 429 -3.11 24.37 22.01
N TYR A 430 -3.43 23.76 20.88
CA TYR A 430 -3.04 24.25 19.56
C TYR A 430 -4.15 25.08 18.92
N LYS A 431 -3.77 25.97 18.00
CA LYS A 431 -4.71 26.87 17.31
C LYS A 431 -5.80 26.13 16.52
N ALA A 432 -5.51 24.93 16.04
CA ALA A 432 -6.46 24.08 15.32
C ALA A 432 -7.51 23.42 16.25
N GLY A 433 -7.42 23.65 17.58
CA GLY A 433 -8.36 23.13 18.57
C GLY A 433 -8.05 21.73 19.08
N ASN A 434 -7.05 21.05 18.50
CA ASN A 434 -6.46 19.85 19.06
C ASN A 434 -5.40 20.19 20.12
N ARG A 435 -4.97 19.18 20.87
CA ARG A 435 -4.06 19.31 22.02
C ARG A 435 -2.93 18.29 21.95
N GLY A 436 -1.86 18.53 22.69
CA GLY A 436 -0.76 17.59 22.86
C GLY A 436 -0.25 17.58 24.30
N VAL A 437 0.43 16.50 24.68
CA VAL A 437 1.06 16.38 25.99
C VAL A 437 2.56 16.30 25.82
N ARG A 438 3.30 17.16 26.53
CA ARG A 438 4.75 17.02 26.68
C ARG A 438 5.07 16.42 28.03
N PHE A 439 5.87 15.35 28.03
CA PHE A 439 6.36 14.69 29.25
C PHE A 439 7.76 15.17 29.59
N LEU A 440 7.93 15.78 30.76
CA LEU A 440 9.11 16.55 31.12
C LEU A 440 10.08 15.71 31.95
N PHE A 441 11.36 15.80 31.62
CA PHE A 441 12.46 15.16 32.33
C PHE A 441 13.61 16.14 32.57
N GLU A 442 14.27 16.00 33.72
CA GLU A 442 15.42 16.83 34.11
C GLU A 442 16.61 15.95 34.49
N ALA A 443 17.80 16.31 34.01
CA ALA A 443 19.04 15.62 34.36
C ALA A 443 19.33 15.73 35.86
N LYS A 444 19.87 14.66 36.45
CA LYS A 444 20.33 14.64 37.83
C LYS A 444 21.75 15.18 37.93
N GLY A 445 21.93 16.24 38.71
CA GLY A 445 23.25 16.82 38.99
C GLY A 445 23.80 17.65 37.82
N GLU A 446 25.09 17.97 37.89
CA GLU A 446 25.81 18.60 36.78
C GLU A 446 26.04 17.56 35.67
N THR A 447 25.88 17.99 34.42
CA THR A 447 26.02 17.12 33.25
C THR A 447 26.49 17.92 32.05
N ASP A 448 27.25 17.27 31.17
CA ASP A 448 27.64 17.81 29.85
C ASP A 448 26.59 17.49 28.76
N ALA A 449 25.60 16.66 29.07
CA ALA A 449 24.41 16.39 28.26
C ALA A 449 23.32 17.47 28.43
N PHE A 450 22.18 17.33 27.75
CA PHE A 450 21.08 18.30 27.86
C PHE A 450 20.41 18.26 29.24
N LYS A 451 20.30 19.40 29.91
CA LYS A 451 19.74 19.47 31.27
C LYS A 451 18.24 19.21 31.32
N TYR A 452 17.49 19.70 30.34
CA TYR A 452 16.04 19.60 30.25
C TYR A 452 15.63 18.86 28.98
N ILE A 453 14.65 17.97 29.10
CA ILE A 453 14.08 17.17 27.99
C ILE A 453 12.56 17.16 28.10
N GLN A 454 11.90 17.17 26.93
CA GLN A 454 10.46 16.96 26.80
C GLN A 454 10.18 15.98 25.66
N PHE A 455 9.33 14.97 25.90
CA PHE A 455 8.86 14.06 24.87
C PHE A 455 7.42 14.38 24.46
N SER A 456 7.12 14.25 23.17
CA SER A 456 5.78 14.24 22.59
C SER A 456 5.68 13.10 21.59
N ASP A 457 4.80 12.14 21.84
CA ASP A 457 4.66 10.91 21.04
C ASP A 457 3.19 10.56 20.77
N HIS A 458 2.30 11.56 20.81
CA HIS A 458 0.84 11.44 20.61
C HIS A 458 0.09 10.68 21.73
N GLY A 459 0.80 9.93 22.57
CA GLY A 459 0.28 9.25 23.74
C GLY A 459 0.01 10.18 24.92
N ILE A 460 -0.99 9.83 25.75
CA ILE A 460 -1.33 10.58 26.97
C ILE A 460 -1.29 9.73 28.25
N ASN A 461 -1.04 8.42 28.10
CA ASN A 461 -1.02 7.42 29.17
C ASN A 461 0.26 6.57 29.09
N PRO A 462 0.63 5.86 30.18
CA PRO A 462 1.77 4.94 30.15
C PRO A 462 1.64 3.87 29.07
N GLU A 463 2.51 3.96 28.08
CA GLU A 463 2.60 3.06 26.94
C GLU A 463 3.99 3.16 26.30
N LYS A 464 4.37 2.16 25.51
CA LYS A 464 5.62 2.21 24.75
C LYS A 464 5.46 3.15 23.57
N SER A 465 6.39 4.09 23.44
CA SER A 465 6.46 4.99 22.29
C SER A 465 6.84 4.20 21.03
N GLY A 466 6.13 4.44 19.92
CA GLY A 466 6.48 3.93 18.59
C GLY A 466 7.49 4.85 17.89
N HIS A 467 7.27 6.15 18.00
CA HIS A 467 8.21 7.23 17.65
C HIS A 467 8.00 8.40 18.61
N PHE A 468 8.90 9.38 18.58
CA PHE A 468 8.68 10.61 19.34
C PHE A 468 9.31 11.84 18.70
N HIS A 469 8.72 12.99 19.01
CA HIS A 469 9.32 14.30 18.91
C HIS A 469 9.96 14.66 20.26
N ILE A 470 11.20 15.14 20.25
CA ILE A 470 11.94 15.50 21.46
C ILE A 470 12.37 16.97 21.42
N TYR A 471 12.24 17.63 22.57
CA TYR A 471 12.73 18.98 22.81
C TYR A 471 13.77 18.90 23.92
N TYR A 472 14.95 19.47 23.71
CA TYR A 472 16.03 19.41 24.68
C TYR A 472 16.83 20.70 24.72
N GLY A 473 17.36 21.05 25.89
CA GLY A 473 18.09 22.30 26.09
C GLY A 473 18.63 22.44 27.50
N ASN A 474 19.28 23.58 27.77
CA ASN A 474 19.97 23.84 29.04
C ASN A 474 19.41 25.02 29.85
N ASP A 475 18.47 25.77 29.28
CA ASP A 475 17.94 27.01 29.89
C ASP A 475 16.87 26.72 30.95
N SER A 476 15.68 26.25 30.54
CA SER A 476 14.60 25.82 31.45
C SER A 476 13.57 24.95 30.74
N GLN A 477 12.66 24.34 31.51
CA GLN A 477 11.49 23.63 30.95
C GLN A 477 10.54 24.60 30.26
N GLU A 478 10.36 25.81 30.81
CA GLU A 478 9.50 26.85 30.26
C GLU A 478 9.98 27.30 28.88
N ALA A 479 11.30 27.50 28.71
CA ALA A 479 11.87 27.85 27.41
C ALA A 479 11.60 26.77 26.34
N LEU A 480 11.71 25.49 26.71
CA LEU A 480 11.37 24.40 25.80
C LEU A 480 9.88 24.36 25.48
N LEU A 481 8.98 24.69 26.41
CA LEU A 481 7.54 24.74 26.16
C LEU A 481 7.13 25.84 25.16
N GLU A 482 7.97 26.86 24.98
CA GLU A 482 7.76 27.92 23.99
C GLU A 482 8.28 27.54 22.59
N GLU A 483 9.16 26.55 22.47
CA GLU A 483 9.67 26.02 21.20
C GLU A 483 8.58 25.28 20.43
N MET A 484 8.34 25.68 19.19
CA MET A 484 7.29 25.14 18.32
C MET A 484 7.77 24.83 16.90
N ASP A 485 9.00 25.24 16.55
CA ASP A 485 9.53 25.16 15.20
C ASP A 485 10.52 23.99 15.05
N HIS A 486 11.31 23.71 16.09
CA HIS A 486 12.29 22.61 16.10
C HIS A 486 11.82 21.47 17.02
N TRP A 487 11.60 20.31 16.42
CA TRP A 487 11.09 19.11 17.08
C TRP A 487 11.78 17.87 16.47
N PRO A 488 13.10 17.70 16.72
CA PRO A 488 13.84 16.52 16.31
C PRO A 488 13.05 15.24 16.55
N THR A 489 12.96 14.40 15.52
CA THR A 489 12.06 13.25 15.51
C THR A 489 12.84 11.97 15.34
N TYR A 490 12.45 10.96 16.13
CA TYR A 490 13.18 9.71 16.21
C TYR A 490 12.26 8.51 16.11
N TYR A 491 12.74 7.51 15.37
CA TYR A 491 12.14 6.19 15.22
C TYR A 491 13.10 5.11 15.73
N PRO A 492 12.63 3.87 15.97
CA PRO A 492 13.47 2.77 16.42
C PRO A 492 14.66 2.54 15.48
N ALA A 493 15.84 2.32 16.05
CA ALA A 493 17.11 2.23 15.30
C ALA A 493 17.23 0.99 14.39
N ASN A 494 16.32 0.03 14.51
CA ASN A 494 16.27 -1.18 13.69
C ASN A 494 15.46 -0.99 12.39
N LEU A 495 14.67 0.08 12.27
CA LEU A 495 13.94 0.38 11.04
C LEU A 495 14.86 0.97 9.97
N THR A 496 14.58 0.64 8.71
CA THR A 496 15.14 1.31 7.54
C THR A 496 14.44 2.63 7.28
N GLY A 497 15.05 3.51 6.46
CA GLY A 497 14.42 4.76 6.06
C GLY A 497 13.09 4.57 5.33
N MET A 498 12.95 3.50 4.53
CA MET A 498 11.71 3.19 3.83
C MET A 498 10.61 2.68 4.77
N GLU A 499 10.94 1.83 5.76
CA GLU A 499 9.97 1.42 6.78
C GLU A 499 9.49 2.63 7.61
N ILE A 500 10.38 3.56 7.95
CA ILE A 500 10.01 4.82 8.62
C ILE A 500 9.08 5.65 7.73
N ALA A 501 9.39 5.77 6.44
CA ALA A 501 8.56 6.52 5.50
C ALA A 501 7.17 5.91 5.33
N GLN A 502 7.07 4.57 5.33
CA GLN A 502 5.82 3.83 5.28
C GLN A 502 4.98 4.06 6.54
N GLU A 503 5.58 3.94 7.73
CA GLU A 503 4.93 4.26 9.01
C GLU A 503 4.40 5.70 9.03
N MET A 504 5.16 6.66 8.49
CA MET A 504 4.74 8.07 8.41
C MET A 504 3.50 8.31 7.55
N LEU A 505 3.09 7.37 6.70
CA LEU A 505 1.82 7.46 5.96
C LEU A 505 0.63 6.95 6.78
N ALA A 506 0.86 6.05 7.74
CA ALA A 506 -0.14 5.60 8.70
C ALA A 506 -0.43 6.64 9.79
N HIS A 507 0.55 7.48 10.11
CA HIS A 507 0.47 8.55 11.10
C HIS A 507 -0.05 9.89 10.53
#